data_AF-A0AAV6ZUX8-F1
#
_entry.id   AF-A0AAV6ZUX8-F1
#
_cell.length_a   1.000
_cell.length_b   1.000
_cell.length_c   1.000
_cell.angle_alpha   90.00
_cell.angle_beta   90.00
_cell.angle_gamma   90.00
#
_symmetry.space_group_name_H-M   'P 1'
#
loop_
_entity.id
_entity.type
_entity.pdbx_description
1 polymer ?
#
loop_
_entity_poly.entity_id
_entity_poly.type
_entity_poly.pdbx_seq_one_letter_code
_entity_poly.pdbx_strand_id
1 'polypeptide(L)'
;MPTSDTFSQRALSVQIEITAYILLSLHTRGLPRPADDSYTSQIARWISQHQSPDGAYSNTWDTAVALQAMTAYGATVHRKDANNVVQVKAGDTMVKEFILGSENRILPQSQPLATPGEYSVTVSGKGCVLIQTTVDFNIPVKNDDSAFLMSVSTPPESCVDGVAYTIPLHINVSYNGLHSESNMAIIDLALPSGYTPEYQSMLELKKRVPKVEARNKHIIIYMNSVSIDVIYLSLTLQMGTRVQNFQPTYAYIRNYYAQEETGAAVVCHPCSTQ
;
A
#
# COMPACT_ATOMS: atom_id res chain seq x y z
N MET A 1 -0.87 29.81 12.88
CA MET A 1 0.06 29.10 12.00
C MET A 1 -0.46 27.68 11.86
N PRO A 2 -0.98 27.26 10.70
CA PRO A 2 -1.23 25.86 10.44
C PRO A 2 0.01 25.28 9.76
N THR A 3 0.77 24.45 10.48
CA THR A 3 1.72 23.51 9.89
C THR A 3 0.91 22.40 9.26
N SER A 4 0.52 22.56 7.99
CA SER A 4 0.06 21.44 7.19
C SER A 4 1.28 20.59 6.87
N ASP A 5 1.39 19.43 7.52
CA ASP A 5 2.24 18.35 7.03
C ASP A 5 1.72 17.94 5.64
N THR A 6 2.20 18.62 4.58
CA THR A 6 1.92 18.26 3.19
C THR A 6 2.80 17.08 2.79
N PHE A 7 2.64 15.95 3.47
CA PHE A 7 2.84 14.68 2.79
C PHE A 7 1.65 14.53 1.85
N SER A 8 1.90 14.36 0.55
CA SER A 8 0.84 14.14 -0.44
C SER A 8 0.10 12.87 -0.04
N GLN A 9 -1.01 13.04 0.68
CA GLN A 9 -1.90 11.95 1.03
C GLN A 9 -2.35 11.32 -0.28
N ARG A 10 -2.13 10.00 -0.45
CA ARG A 10 -2.58 9.32 -1.66
C ARG A 10 -4.07 9.62 -1.84
N ALA A 11 -4.43 10.08 -3.04
CA ALA A 11 -5.82 10.28 -3.42
C ALA A 11 -6.64 9.01 -3.19
N LEU A 12 -7.91 9.21 -2.87
CA LEU A 12 -8.86 8.11 -2.72
C LEU A 12 -8.96 7.37 -4.05
N SER A 13 -9.15 6.05 -3.99
CA SER A 13 -9.24 5.20 -5.18
C SER A 13 -10.29 5.71 -6.19
N VAL A 14 -11.45 6.12 -5.68
CA VAL A 14 -12.53 6.68 -6.50
C VAL A 14 -12.13 7.97 -7.25
N GLN A 15 -11.27 8.81 -6.65
CA GLN A 15 -10.80 10.03 -7.30
C GLN A 15 -9.88 9.69 -8.47
N ILE A 16 -9.00 8.70 -8.30
CA ILE A 16 -8.11 8.21 -9.37
C ILE A 16 -8.95 7.63 -10.52
N GLU A 17 -9.95 6.79 -10.21
CA GLU A 17 -10.83 6.17 -11.19
C GLU A 17 -11.61 7.21 -12.01
N ILE A 18 -12.32 8.13 -11.34
CA ILE A 18 -13.09 9.19 -12.01
C ILE A 18 -12.18 10.04 -12.90
N THR A 19 -11.02 10.42 -12.38
CA THR A 19 -10.07 11.30 -13.10
C THR A 19 -9.47 10.59 -14.32
N ALA A 20 -9.20 9.29 -14.22
CA ALA A 20 -8.76 8.46 -15.34
C ALA A 20 -9.85 8.33 -16.43
N TYR A 21 -11.11 8.15 -16.05
CA TYR A 21 -12.23 8.16 -17.02
C TYR A 21 -12.37 9.52 -17.71
N ILE A 22 -12.20 10.63 -16.99
CA ILE A 22 -12.18 11.97 -17.58
C ILE A 22 -11.07 12.06 -18.63
N LEU A 23 -9.85 11.65 -18.29
CA LEU A 23 -8.71 11.63 -19.23
C LEU A 23 -9.02 10.79 -20.48
N LEU A 24 -9.56 9.59 -20.31
CA LEU A 24 -9.92 8.70 -21.42
C LEU A 24 -11.04 9.28 -22.29
N SER A 25 -12.02 9.94 -21.68
CA SER A 25 -13.13 10.59 -22.41
C SER A 25 -12.64 11.79 -23.25
N LEU A 26 -11.69 12.56 -22.72
CA LEU A 26 -11.08 13.68 -23.44
C LEU A 26 -10.27 13.19 -24.64
N HIS A 27 -9.58 12.05 -24.48
CA HIS A 27 -8.85 11.40 -25.57
C HIS A 27 -9.80 10.89 -26.67
N THR A 28 -10.87 10.16 -26.32
CA THR A 28 -11.80 9.57 -27.29
C THR A 28 -12.63 10.59 -28.06
N ARG A 29 -12.92 11.77 -27.47
CA ARG A 29 -13.66 12.85 -28.16
C ARG A 29 -12.83 13.63 -29.17
N GLY A 30 -11.52 13.35 -29.31
CA GLY A 30 -10.67 13.98 -30.32
C GLY A 30 -10.57 15.50 -30.18
N LEU A 31 -10.76 16.04 -28.97
CA LEU A 31 -10.71 17.50 -28.75
C LEU A 31 -9.32 18.02 -29.15
N PRO A 32 -9.21 18.85 -30.19
CA PRO A 32 -7.92 19.26 -30.74
C PRO A 32 -7.39 20.40 -29.90
N ARG A 33 -6.48 20.16 -28.94
CA ARG A 33 -5.77 21.26 -28.28
C ARG A 33 -4.29 20.97 -28.03
N PRO A 34 -3.43 22.00 -28.10
CA PRO A 34 -1.99 21.87 -27.94
C PRO A 34 -1.61 21.18 -26.63
N ALA A 35 -0.75 20.15 -26.73
CA ALA A 35 -0.46 19.20 -25.66
C ALA A 35 0.22 19.81 -24.42
N ASP A 36 0.97 20.89 -24.56
CA ASP A 36 1.91 21.34 -23.52
C ASP A 36 1.28 22.21 -22.40
N ASP A 37 0.07 22.75 -22.60
CA ASP A 37 -0.72 23.50 -21.58
C ASP A 37 -2.19 23.04 -21.50
N SER A 38 -2.51 21.90 -22.15
CA SER A 38 -3.86 21.37 -22.16
C SER A 38 -4.29 20.86 -20.78
N TYR A 39 -5.57 21.05 -20.46
CA TYR A 39 -6.22 20.44 -19.29
C TYR A 39 -5.90 18.93 -19.13
N THR A 40 -5.71 18.22 -20.24
CA THR A 40 -5.30 16.81 -20.31
C THR A 40 -3.91 16.55 -19.71
N SER A 41 -2.92 17.43 -19.93
CA SER A 41 -1.57 17.25 -19.36
C SER A 41 -1.55 17.47 -17.85
N GLN A 42 -2.40 18.39 -17.36
CA GLN A 42 -2.58 18.61 -15.92
C GLN A 42 -3.21 17.38 -15.26
N ILE A 43 -4.22 16.78 -15.89
CA ILE A 43 -4.82 15.53 -15.43
C ILE A 43 -3.79 14.39 -15.41
N ALA A 44 -3.05 14.19 -16.51
CA ALA A 44 -2.05 13.12 -16.59
C ALA A 44 -0.93 13.30 -15.55
N ARG A 45 -0.51 14.54 -15.30
CA ARG A 45 0.45 14.87 -14.24
C ARG A 45 -0.11 14.52 -12.86
N TRP A 46 -1.35 14.91 -12.58
CA TRP A 46 -1.99 14.60 -11.30
C TRP A 46 -2.14 13.09 -11.09
N ILE A 47 -2.56 12.33 -12.10
CA ILE A 47 -2.63 10.86 -12.03
C ILE A 47 -1.22 10.29 -11.74
N SER A 48 -0.20 10.74 -12.48
CA SER A 48 1.19 10.26 -12.30
C SER A 48 1.75 10.50 -10.89
N GLN A 49 1.33 11.59 -10.21
CA GLN A 49 1.75 11.89 -8.83
C GLN A 49 1.18 10.89 -7.81
N HIS A 50 0.10 10.18 -8.16
CA HIS A 50 -0.56 9.20 -7.29
C HIS A 50 -0.15 7.76 -7.61
N GLN A 51 0.69 7.56 -8.62
CA GLN A 51 1.18 6.25 -8.99
C GLN A 51 2.21 5.75 -7.98
N SER A 52 2.09 4.49 -7.57
CA SER A 52 3.06 3.82 -6.71
C SER A 52 4.40 3.61 -7.45
N PRO A 53 5.48 3.31 -6.72
CA PRO A 53 6.80 3.03 -7.33
C PRO A 53 6.77 1.85 -8.29
N ASP A 54 5.88 0.89 -8.06
CA ASP A 54 5.68 -0.30 -8.90
C ASP A 54 4.75 -0.05 -10.08
N GLY A 55 4.28 1.19 -10.26
CA GLY A 55 3.39 1.58 -11.36
C GLY A 55 1.90 1.34 -11.12
N ALA A 56 1.51 0.85 -9.94
CA ALA A 56 0.13 0.58 -9.56
C ALA A 56 -0.52 1.78 -8.84
N TYR A 57 -1.83 1.72 -8.62
CA TYR A 57 -2.58 2.66 -7.79
C TYR A 57 -3.18 1.91 -6.60
N SER A 58 -4.12 2.53 -5.90
CA SER A 58 -4.64 2.01 -4.63
C SER A 58 -5.35 0.67 -4.85
N ASN A 59 -6.28 0.55 -5.80
CA ASN A 59 -7.07 -0.65 -6.04
C ASN A 59 -6.79 -1.32 -7.40
N THR A 60 -7.54 -2.38 -7.71
CA THR A 60 -7.43 -3.07 -9.01
C THR A 60 -8.09 -2.26 -10.13
N TRP A 61 -9.26 -1.68 -9.86
CA TRP A 61 -10.07 -0.98 -10.88
C TRP A 61 -9.49 0.38 -11.25
N ASP A 62 -9.14 1.21 -10.27
CA ASP A 62 -8.45 2.47 -10.52
C ASP A 62 -7.13 2.26 -11.27
N THR A 63 -6.38 1.19 -10.94
CA THR A 63 -5.15 0.85 -11.64
C THR A 63 -5.41 0.50 -13.10
N ALA A 64 -6.38 -0.37 -13.38
CA ALA A 64 -6.70 -0.76 -14.75
C ALA A 64 -7.11 0.45 -15.61
N VAL A 65 -8.02 1.29 -15.10
CA VAL A 65 -8.54 2.45 -15.82
C VAL A 65 -7.45 3.54 -15.96
N ALA A 66 -6.68 3.81 -14.91
CA ALA A 66 -5.58 4.77 -14.95
C ALA A 66 -4.49 4.36 -15.94
N LEU A 67 -4.09 3.09 -15.97
CA LEU A 67 -3.12 2.59 -16.94
C LEU A 67 -3.65 2.69 -18.38
N GLN A 68 -4.92 2.38 -18.61
CA GLN A 68 -5.54 2.53 -19.92
C GLN A 68 -5.54 4.01 -20.36
N ALA A 69 -5.97 4.92 -19.49
CA ALA A 69 -6.03 6.35 -19.78
C ALA A 69 -4.63 6.94 -20.01
N MET A 70 -3.65 6.60 -19.17
CA MET A 70 -2.26 7.05 -19.29
C MET A 70 -1.57 6.49 -20.53
N THR A 71 -1.90 5.26 -20.94
CA THR A 71 -1.38 4.69 -22.19
C THR A 71 -1.93 5.43 -23.41
N ALA A 72 -3.25 5.70 -23.42
CA ALA A 72 -3.88 6.47 -24.48
C ALA A 72 -3.31 7.90 -24.57
N TYR A 73 -3.09 8.56 -23.42
CA TYR A 73 -2.40 9.84 -23.35
C TYR A 73 -0.94 9.75 -23.82
N GLY A 74 -0.20 8.73 -23.39
CA GLY A 74 1.19 8.49 -23.79
C GLY A 74 1.37 8.38 -25.32
N ALA A 75 0.38 7.79 -26.00
CA ALA A 75 0.36 7.69 -27.46
C ALA A 75 0.25 9.05 -28.16
N THR A 76 -0.34 10.07 -27.53
CA THR A 76 -0.47 11.42 -28.12
C THR A 76 0.74 12.31 -27.87
N VAL A 77 1.40 12.16 -26.72
CA VAL A 77 2.59 12.95 -26.36
C VAL A 77 3.90 12.33 -26.84
N HIS A 78 3.83 11.14 -27.43
CA HIS A 78 5.01 10.42 -27.90
C HIS A 78 5.81 11.23 -28.93
N ARG A 79 7.10 11.44 -28.66
CA ARG A 79 8.06 12.03 -29.59
C ARG A 79 9.19 11.04 -29.88
N LYS A 80 9.46 10.80 -31.16
CA LYS A 80 10.51 9.87 -31.61
C LYS A 80 11.92 10.38 -31.32
N ASP A 81 12.10 11.71 -31.36
CA ASP A 81 13.36 12.43 -31.16
C ASP A 81 13.51 12.97 -29.72
N ALA A 82 12.84 12.34 -28.75
CA ALA A 82 12.91 12.77 -27.36
C ALA A 82 14.34 12.65 -26.81
N ASN A 83 14.86 13.74 -26.25
CA ASN A 83 16.16 13.82 -25.60
C ASN A 83 16.05 14.82 -24.44
N ASN A 84 16.14 14.34 -23.21
CA ASN A 84 15.97 15.12 -21.99
C ASN A 84 17.17 14.93 -21.06
N VAL A 85 17.58 16.03 -20.43
CA VAL A 85 18.57 16.03 -19.36
C VAL A 85 17.86 16.42 -18.07
N VAL A 86 17.92 15.55 -17.07
CA VAL A 86 17.34 15.75 -15.74
C VAL A 86 18.47 15.95 -14.75
N GLN A 87 18.48 17.09 -14.07
CA GLN A 87 19.48 17.42 -13.07
C GLN A 87 18.82 17.46 -11.69
N VAL A 88 19.38 16.72 -10.74
CA VAL A 88 18.96 16.67 -9.34
C VAL A 88 20.03 17.35 -8.49
N LYS A 89 19.64 18.38 -7.74
CA LYS A 89 20.53 19.16 -6.89
C LYS A 89 20.06 19.19 -5.44
N ALA A 90 21.00 19.22 -4.50
CA ALA A 90 20.77 19.53 -3.09
C ALA A 90 21.39 20.91 -2.81
N GLY A 91 20.56 21.94 -2.69
CA GLY A 91 21.00 23.33 -2.80
C GLY A 91 21.70 23.57 -4.15
N ASP A 92 22.93 24.09 -4.11
CA ASP A 92 23.75 24.32 -5.31
C ASP A 92 24.59 23.12 -5.74
N THR A 93 24.59 22.03 -4.95
CA THR A 93 25.42 20.86 -5.22
C THR A 93 24.69 19.91 -6.16
N MET A 94 25.32 19.57 -7.29
CA MET A 94 24.80 18.55 -8.19
C MET A 94 24.92 17.17 -7.54
N VAL A 95 23.79 16.50 -7.37
CA VAL A 95 23.71 15.14 -6.82
C VAL A 95 23.78 14.13 -7.95
N LYS A 96 22.99 14.34 -9.01
CA LYS A 96 22.90 13.43 -10.15
C LYS A 96 22.41 14.14 -11.40
N GLU A 97 22.97 13.74 -12.54
CA GLU A 97 22.44 14.07 -13.86
C GLU A 97 22.02 12.77 -14.57
N PHE A 98 20.83 12.80 -15.18
CA PHE A 98 20.31 11.73 -16.03
C PHE A 98 20.16 12.25 -17.45
N ILE A 99 20.66 11.48 -18.42
CA ILE A 99 20.53 11.77 -19.85
C ILE A 99 19.61 10.71 -20.46
N LEU A 100 18.45 11.14 -20.91
CA LEU A 100 17.36 10.29 -21.37
C LEU A 100 17.10 10.53 -22.87
N GLY A 101 17.44 9.57 -23.71
CA GLY A 101 17.20 9.57 -25.15
C GLY A 101 16.32 8.39 -25.59
N SER A 102 16.20 8.20 -26.91
CA SER A 102 15.40 7.11 -27.50
C SER A 102 15.85 5.72 -27.05
N GLU A 103 17.16 5.50 -26.89
CA GLU A 103 17.78 4.21 -26.57
C GLU A 103 17.50 3.74 -25.14
N ASN A 104 17.34 4.65 -24.19
CA ASN A 104 17.18 4.35 -22.76
C ASN A 104 15.84 4.82 -22.18
N ARG A 105 14.86 5.16 -23.02
CA ARG A 105 13.56 5.72 -22.60
C ARG A 105 12.68 4.80 -21.74
N ILE A 106 12.90 3.49 -21.81
CA ILE A 106 12.13 2.48 -21.05
C ILE A 106 12.90 2.04 -19.80
N LEU A 107 14.21 2.30 -19.75
CA LEU A 107 15.08 1.87 -18.65
C LEU A 107 14.82 2.74 -17.42
N PRO A 108 14.32 2.18 -16.31
CA PRO A 108 14.20 2.93 -15.06
C PRO A 108 15.59 3.30 -14.55
N GLN A 109 15.80 4.57 -14.21
CA GLN A 109 17.03 5.08 -13.62
C GLN A 109 16.69 5.73 -12.28
N SER A 110 17.41 5.38 -11.23
CA SER A 110 17.15 5.88 -9.87
C SER A 110 18.43 6.35 -9.19
N GLN A 111 18.26 7.20 -8.18
CA GLN A 111 19.33 7.71 -7.33
C GLN A 111 18.84 7.71 -5.88
N PRO A 112 19.48 6.97 -4.97
CA PRO A 112 19.22 7.12 -3.54
C PRO A 112 19.58 8.53 -3.08
N LEU A 113 18.68 9.14 -2.32
CA LEU A 113 18.85 10.47 -1.73
C LEU A 113 18.88 10.33 -0.20
N ALA A 114 19.70 11.14 0.45
CA ALA A 114 19.73 11.20 1.91
C ALA A 114 18.45 11.87 2.45
N THR A 115 17.90 11.35 3.55
CA THR A 115 16.69 11.87 4.20
C THR A 115 16.97 12.23 5.66
N PRO A 116 16.44 13.36 6.18
CA PRO A 116 15.70 14.41 5.46
C PRO A 116 16.62 15.29 4.58
N GLY A 117 16.07 15.88 3.51
CA GLY A 117 16.82 16.79 2.64
C GLY A 117 15.91 17.54 1.66
N GLU A 118 16.36 18.71 1.21
CA GLU A 118 15.67 19.52 0.21
C GLU A 118 16.38 19.38 -1.14
N TYR A 119 15.62 18.97 -2.16
CA TYR A 119 16.15 18.66 -3.48
C TYR A 119 15.36 19.43 -4.54
N SER A 120 16.08 19.95 -5.54
CA SER A 120 15.48 20.55 -6.73
C SER A 120 15.75 19.67 -7.95
N VAL A 121 14.78 19.60 -8.85
CA VAL A 121 14.89 18.85 -10.10
C VAL A 121 14.63 19.79 -11.27
N THR A 122 15.59 19.90 -12.18
CA THR A 122 15.45 20.69 -13.40
C THR A 122 15.53 19.79 -14.61
N VAL A 123 14.56 19.92 -15.53
CA VAL A 123 14.48 19.14 -16.77
C VAL A 123 14.71 20.09 -17.95
N SER A 124 15.57 19.69 -18.88
CA SER A 124 15.82 20.43 -20.12
C SER A 124 15.87 19.48 -21.30
N GLY A 125 15.54 19.97 -22.51
CA GLY A 125 15.55 19.17 -23.73
C GLY A 125 14.19 19.09 -24.43
N LYS A 126 13.97 17.99 -25.16
CA LYS A 126 12.78 17.74 -25.97
C LYS A 126 12.07 16.48 -25.50
N GLY A 127 10.80 16.60 -25.13
CA GLY A 127 9.95 15.46 -24.75
C GLY A 127 9.39 15.60 -23.35
N CYS A 128 8.92 14.49 -22.80
CA CYS A 128 8.37 14.42 -21.45
C CYS A 128 9.10 13.34 -20.67
N VAL A 129 9.31 13.59 -19.37
CA VAL A 129 9.95 12.64 -18.45
C VAL A 129 9.03 12.44 -17.25
N LEU A 130 8.81 11.18 -16.88
CA LEU A 130 8.16 10.83 -15.62
C LEU A 130 9.22 10.78 -14.52
N ILE A 131 9.05 11.60 -13.49
CA ILE A 131 9.92 11.62 -12.32
C ILE A 131 9.06 11.19 -11.13
N GLN A 132 9.48 10.14 -10.44
CA GLN A 132 8.84 9.64 -9.22
C GLN A 132 9.82 9.72 -8.07
N THR A 133 9.33 10.09 -6.89
CA THR A 133 10.10 10.12 -5.64
C THR A 133 9.36 9.28 -4.61
N THR A 134 10.09 8.43 -3.90
CA THR A 134 9.54 7.49 -2.93
C THR A 134 10.31 7.62 -1.63
N VAL A 135 9.58 7.65 -0.51
CA VAL A 135 10.15 7.68 0.84
C VAL A 135 9.44 6.62 1.65
N ASP A 136 10.19 5.65 2.15
CA ASP A 136 9.68 4.58 2.99
C ASP A 136 10.14 4.81 4.44
N PHE A 137 9.20 4.79 5.38
CA PHE A 137 9.47 4.96 6.81
C PHE A 137 8.43 4.22 7.65
N ASN A 138 8.82 3.83 8.86
CA ASN A 138 7.93 3.17 9.80
C ASN A 138 7.15 4.22 10.60
N ILE A 139 5.84 4.05 10.68
CA ILE A 139 4.97 4.83 11.58
C ILE A 139 4.47 3.94 12.71
N PRO A 140 4.32 4.47 13.93
CA PRO A 140 3.62 3.75 14.99
C PRO A 140 2.18 3.45 14.55
N VAL A 141 1.68 2.27 14.95
CA VAL A 141 0.29 1.90 14.74
C VAL A 141 -0.60 2.85 15.57
N LYS A 142 -1.47 3.59 14.90
CA LYS A 142 -2.46 4.45 15.55
C LYS A 142 -3.73 3.64 15.83
N ASN A 143 -4.28 3.80 17.03
CA ASN A 143 -5.50 3.11 17.46
C ASN A 143 -6.76 3.99 17.40
N ASP A 144 -6.62 5.28 17.07
CA ASP A 144 -7.75 6.22 17.10
C ASP A 144 -8.51 6.23 15.77
N ASP A 145 -9.85 6.31 15.84
CA ASP A 145 -10.79 6.41 14.70
C ASP A 145 -10.66 5.33 13.61
N SER A 146 -10.52 4.06 14.03
CA SER A 146 -10.50 2.91 13.11
C SER A 146 -11.90 2.51 12.63
N ALA A 147 -12.05 2.30 11.32
CA ALA A 147 -13.28 1.78 10.72
C ALA A 147 -13.54 0.30 11.08
N PHE A 148 -12.50 -0.42 11.50
CA PHE A 148 -12.62 -1.78 12.01
C PHE A 148 -12.13 -1.85 13.45
N LEU A 149 -12.91 -2.53 14.30
CA LEU A 149 -12.50 -2.89 15.65
C LEU A 149 -11.94 -4.31 15.60
N MET A 150 -10.64 -4.43 15.85
CA MET A 150 -9.96 -5.72 15.90
C MET A 150 -9.31 -5.90 17.26
N SER A 151 -9.39 -7.11 17.80
CA SER A 151 -8.58 -7.54 18.93
C SER A 151 -8.03 -8.93 18.68
N VAL A 152 -6.78 -9.15 19.04
CA VAL A 152 -6.14 -10.45 19.01
C VAL A 152 -5.73 -10.81 20.43
N SER A 153 -6.24 -11.93 20.92
CA SER A 153 -5.87 -12.46 22.23
C SER A 153 -5.14 -13.78 22.09
N THR A 154 -4.11 -13.93 22.92
CA THR A 154 -3.29 -15.12 23.06
C THR A 154 -3.49 -15.66 24.48
N PRO A 155 -4.42 -16.61 24.68
CA PRO A 155 -4.62 -17.22 25.98
C PRO A 155 -3.30 -17.72 26.57
N PRO A 156 -3.12 -17.64 27.91
CA PRO A 156 -1.93 -18.15 28.55
C PRO A 156 -1.73 -19.63 28.24
N GLU A 157 -0.54 -19.99 27.79
CA GLU A 157 -0.14 -21.37 27.56
C GLU A 157 0.98 -21.79 28.53
N SER A 158 1.28 -23.09 28.56
CA SER A 158 2.37 -23.61 29.40
C SER A 158 3.73 -23.18 28.84
N CYS A 159 4.23 -22.05 29.34
CA CYS A 159 5.52 -21.49 28.98
C CYS A 159 6.66 -22.29 29.61
N VAL A 160 7.59 -22.78 28.79
CA VAL A 160 8.83 -23.44 29.22
C VAL A 160 10.02 -22.56 28.85
N ASP A 161 10.68 -22.01 29.88
CA ASP A 161 11.77 -21.03 29.77
C ASP A 161 11.43 -19.84 28.84
N GLY A 162 10.23 -19.27 29.06
CA GLY A 162 9.75 -18.07 28.36
C GLY A 162 9.20 -18.31 26.95
N VAL A 163 8.95 -19.57 26.56
CA VAL A 163 8.47 -19.93 25.22
C VAL A 163 7.34 -20.96 25.31
N ALA A 164 6.29 -20.82 24.49
CA ALA A 164 5.21 -21.79 24.39
C ALA A 164 5.38 -22.64 23.12
N TYR A 165 5.12 -23.96 23.19
CA TYR A 165 5.25 -24.81 21.99
C TYR A 165 4.15 -24.49 20.96
N THR A 166 2.94 -24.21 21.45
CA THR A 166 1.82 -23.74 20.66
C THR A 166 1.37 -22.36 21.13
N ILE A 167 0.66 -21.63 20.29
CA ILE A 167 0.04 -20.36 20.65
C ILE A 167 -1.36 -20.35 20.04
N PRO A 168 -2.43 -20.51 20.85
CA PRO A 168 -3.76 -20.25 20.38
C PRO A 168 -3.93 -18.74 20.15
N LEU A 169 -4.44 -18.37 18.99
CA LEU A 169 -4.84 -17.02 18.62
C LEU A 169 -6.36 -16.97 18.52
N HIS A 170 -6.95 -15.97 19.16
CA HIS A 170 -8.36 -15.65 19.05
C HIS A 170 -8.48 -14.23 18.50
N ILE A 171 -9.05 -14.11 17.31
CA ILE A 171 -9.16 -12.89 16.54
C ILE A 171 -10.64 -12.51 16.53
N ASN A 172 -10.97 -11.37 17.13
CA ASN A 172 -12.30 -10.78 17.08
C ASN A 172 -12.26 -9.58 16.17
N VAL A 173 -13.22 -9.50 15.26
CA VAL A 173 -13.34 -8.38 14.31
C VAL A 173 -14.79 -7.94 14.22
N SER A 174 -15.02 -6.63 14.26
CA SER A 174 -16.28 -6.01 13.86
C SER A 174 -16.02 -4.72 13.07
N TYR A 175 -17.03 -4.28 12.33
CA TYR A 175 -17.00 -3.04 11.57
C TYR A 175 -17.68 -1.91 12.34
N ASN A 176 -17.02 -0.77 12.40
CA ASN A 176 -17.44 0.46 13.07
C ASN A 176 -17.36 1.67 12.11
N GLY A 177 -17.42 1.43 10.81
CA GLY A 177 -17.42 2.48 9.80
C GLY A 177 -18.81 3.09 9.59
N LEU A 178 -18.95 3.84 8.50
CA LEU A 178 -20.17 4.63 8.21
C LEU A 178 -21.33 3.78 7.70
N HIS A 179 -21.10 2.53 7.32
CA HIS A 179 -22.09 1.63 6.71
C HIS A 179 -22.50 0.52 7.68
N SER A 180 -23.56 -0.23 7.35
CA SER A 180 -24.02 -1.35 8.18
C SER A 180 -23.09 -2.56 8.17
N GLU A 181 -22.35 -2.72 7.07
CA GLU A 181 -21.30 -3.71 6.90
C GLU A 181 -20.22 -3.15 5.97
N SER A 182 -19.01 -3.70 6.08
CA SER A 182 -17.97 -3.47 5.09
C SER A 182 -18.26 -4.22 3.80
N ASN A 183 -17.55 -3.86 2.73
CA ASN A 183 -17.36 -4.77 1.59
C ASN A 183 -16.35 -5.88 1.97
N MET A 184 -15.68 -6.46 0.97
CA MET A 184 -14.60 -7.43 1.20
C MET A 184 -13.52 -6.82 2.09
N ALA A 185 -13.14 -7.55 3.15
CA ALA A 185 -12.11 -7.13 4.09
C ALA A 185 -10.96 -8.13 4.10
N ILE A 186 -9.74 -7.62 4.30
CA ILE A 186 -8.54 -8.44 4.38
C ILE A 186 -7.89 -8.22 5.73
N ILE A 187 -7.64 -9.31 6.45
CA ILE A 187 -6.80 -9.32 7.64
C ILE A 187 -5.41 -9.80 7.24
N ASP A 188 -4.39 -9.03 7.58
CA ASP A 188 -2.99 -9.37 7.46
C ASP A 188 -2.40 -9.53 8.86
N LEU A 189 -2.16 -10.78 9.24
CA LEU A 189 -1.62 -11.16 10.54
C LEU A 189 -0.12 -11.45 10.42
N ALA A 190 0.73 -10.59 11.02
CA ALA A 190 2.16 -10.84 11.12
C ALA A 190 2.46 -11.87 12.21
N LEU A 191 3.18 -12.95 11.84
CA LEU A 191 3.51 -14.03 12.77
C LEU A 191 4.69 -13.65 13.67
N PRO A 192 4.64 -14.01 14.98
CA PRO A 192 5.80 -13.94 15.85
C PRO A 192 6.99 -14.73 15.27
N SER A 193 8.20 -14.21 15.49
CA SER A 193 9.42 -14.85 14.99
C SER A 193 9.55 -16.28 15.50
N GLY A 194 9.84 -17.23 14.61
CA GLY A 194 10.00 -18.64 14.97
C GLY A 194 8.70 -19.46 15.00
N TYR A 195 7.55 -18.84 14.78
CA TYR A 195 6.25 -19.53 14.70
C TYR A 195 5.75 -19.70 13.28
N THR A 196 5.02 -20.79 13.06
CA THR A 196 4.30 -21.09 11.82
C THR A 196 2.88 -21.52 12.16
N PRO A 197 1.89 -21.36 11.27
CA PRO A 197 0.55 -21.84 11.55
C PRO A 197 0.50 -23.37 11.62
N GLU A 198 -0.27 -23.89 12.56
CA GLU A 198 -0.57 -25.32 12.65
C GLU A 198 -1.45 -25.74 11.47
N TYR A 199 -1.10 -26.85 10.84
CA TYR A 199 -1.77 -27.33 9.62
C TYR A 199 -3.27 -27.59 9.83
N GLN A 200 -3.66 -28.27 10.91
CA GLN A 200 -5.07 -28.60 11.17
C GLN A 200 -5.90 -27.34 11.45
N SER A 201 -5.37 -26.44 12.29
CA SER A 201 -6.01 -25.16 12.55
C SER A 201 -6.21 -24.33 11.28
N MET A 202 -5.24 -24.32 10.36
CA MET A 202 -5.38 -23.66 9.06
C MET A 202 -6.47 -24.28 8.18
N LEU A 203 -6.65 -25.61 8.22
CA LEU A 203 -7.72 -26.26 7.48
C LEU A 203 -9.10 -25.86 8.02
N GLU A 204 -9.27 -25.78 9.33
CA GLU A 204 -10.52 -25.33 9.94
C GLU A 204 -10.80 -23.86 9.64
N LEU A 205 -9.78 -23.00 9.67
CA LEU A 205 -9.94 -21.59 9.31
C LEU A 205 -10.38 -21.42 7.85
N LYS A 206 -9.79 -22.20 6.92
CA LYS A 206 -10.17 -22.20 5.49
C LYS A 206 -11.61 -22.63 5.23
N LYS A 207 -12.26 -23.35 6.15
CA LYS A 207 -13.69 -23.69 6.03
C LYS A 207 -14.60 -22.53 6.41
N ARG A 208 -14.12 -21.59 7.25
CA ARG A 208 -14.91 -20.46 7.78
C ARG A 208 -14.83 -19.22 6.92
N VAL A 209 -13.76 -19.05 6.15
CA VAL A 209 -13.50 -17.85 5.35
C VAL A 209 -13.24 -18.21 3.89
N PRO A 210 -13.59 -17.32 2.94
CA PRO A 210 -13.43 -17.55 1.51
C PRO A 210 -12.02 -17.99 1.09
N LYS A 211 -10.98 -17.41 1.70
CA LYS A 211 -9.59 -17.68 1.35
C LYS A 211 -8.66 -17.35 2.50
N VAL A 212 -7.64 -18.19 2.68
CA VAL A 212 -6.51 -17.93 3.59
C VAL A 212 -5.21 -18.29 2.89
N GLU A 213 -4.23 -17.40 2.98
CA GLU A 213 -2.89 -17.60 2.46
C GLU A 213 -1.85 -17.42 3.56
N ALA A 214 -0.80 -18.22 3.56
CA ALA A 214 0.38 -18.01 4.41
C ALA A 214 1.55 -17.65 3.49
N ARG A 215 2.09 -16.44 3.62
CA ARG A 215 3.16 -15.93 2.76
C ARG A 215 4.09 -15.02 3.55
N ASN A 216 5.41 -15.16 3.37
CA ASN A 216 6.41 -14.25 3.93
C ASN A 216 6.30 -14.01 5.46
N LYS A 217 5.94 -15.03 6.25
CA LYS A 217 5.66 -14.93 7.71
C LYS A 217 4.39 -14.15 8.08
N HIS A 218 3.49 -13.97 7.12
CA HIS A 218 2.17 -13.40 7.33
C HIS A 218 1.09 -14.43 7.01
N ILE A 219 -0.07 -14.29 7.65
CA ILE A 219 -1.30 -15.00 7.30
C ILE A 219 -2.32 -13.97 6.84
N ILE A 220 -2.74 -14.12 5.58
CA ILE A 220 -3.67 -13.23 4.92
C ILE A 220 -5.03 -13.92 4.86
N ILE A 221 -6.02 -13.35 5.54
CA ILE A 221 -7.38 -13.87 5.64
C ILE A 221 -8.31 -12.95 4.84
N TYR A 222 -9.04 -13.51 3.89
CA TYR A 222 -10.00 -12.78 3.07
C TYR A 222 -11.42 -13.06 3.59
N MET A 223 -12.20 -12.01 3.82
CA MET A 223 -13.58 -12.08 4.30
C MET A 223 -14.52 -11.37 3.32
N ASN A 224 -15.72 -11.92 3.10
CA ASN A 224 -16.70 -11.35 2.16
C ASN A 224 -17.23 -9.99 2.61
N SER A 225 -17.60 -9.88 3.88
CA SER A 225 -17.99 -8.65 4.57
C SER A 225 -17.74 -8.79 6.06
N VAL A 226 -17.70 -7.67 6.77
CA VAL A 226 -17.67 -7.58 8.23
C VAL A 226 -18.78 -6.65 8.64
N SER A 227 -19.72 -7.13 9.45
CA SER A 227 -20.79 -6.31 10.00
C SER A 227 -20.41 -5.75 11.37
N ILE A 228 -21.35 -5.03 11.99
CA ILE A 228 -21.23 -4.60 13.39
C ILE A 228 -21.16 -5.77 14.37
N ASP A 229 -21.70 -6.94 13.99
CA ASP A 229 -21.65 -8.15 14.81
C ASP A 229 -20.24 -8.73 14.81
N VAL A 230 -19.76 -9.12 15.99
CA VAL A 230 -18.39 -9.61 16.16
C VAL A 230 -18.22 -10.97 15.49
N ILE A 231 -17.30 -11.03 14.54
CA ILE A 231 -16.83 -12.26 13.90
C ILE A 231 -15.66 -12.82 14.73
N TYR A 232 -15.77 -14.08 15.12
CA TYR A 232 -14.74 -14.80 15.86
C TYR A 232 -13.98 -15.79 14.96
N LEU A 233 -12.67 -15.60 14.86
CA LEU A 233 -11.75 -16.50 14.17
C LEU A 233 -10.72 -17.05 15.16
N SER A 234 -10.35 -18.32 14.98
CA SER A 234 -9.32 -18.97 15.78
C SER A 234 -8.25 -19.57 14.88
N LEU A 235 -7.01 -19.49 15.35
CA LEU A 235 -5.84 -20.07 14.68
C LEU A 235 -4.83 -20.51 15.73
N THR A 236 -4.22 -21.67 15.57
CA THR A 236 -3.11 -22.12 16.41
C THR A 236 -1.80 -21.95 15.67
N LEU A 237 -0.81 -21.33 16.31
CA LEU A 237 0.57 -21.33 15.85
C LEU A 237 1.36 -22.43 16.55
N GLN A 238 2.33 -22.99 15.86
CA GLN A 238 3.29 -23.96 16.39
C GLN A 238 4.72 -23.40 16.24
N MET A 239 5.54 -23.65 17.25
CA MET A 239 6.93 -23.26 17.26
C MET A 239 7.71 -24.07 16.22
N GLY A 240 8.28 -23.40 15.23
CA GLY A 240 9.22 -24.00 14.27
C GLY A 240 10.67 -23.80 14.70
N THR A 241 11.03 -22.59 15.14
CA THR A 241 12.36 -22.27 15.64
C THR A 241 12.23 -21.59 16.99
N ARG A 242 13.01 -22.04 17.97
CA ARG A 242 13.00 -21.46 19.31
C ARG A 242 13.61 -20.05 19.28
N VAL A 243 12.82 -19.07 19.68
CA VAL A 243 13.21 -17.66 19.81
C VAL A 243 12.85 -17.21 21.23
N GLN A 244 13.59 -16.25 21.79
CA GLN A 244 13.31 -15.62 23.08
C GLN A 244 13.23 -14.10 22.90
N ASN A 245 12.78 -13.38 23.95
CA ASN A 245 12.63 -11.92 23.94
C ASN A 245 11.73 -11.43 22.80
N PHE A 246 10.53 -12.01 22.73
CA PHE A 246 9.56 -11.69 21.68
C PHE A 246 9.19 -10.21 21.71
N GLN A 247 9.36 -9.56 20.57
CA GLN A 247 8.75 -8.28 20.30
C GLN A 247 7.29 -8.49 19.86
N PRO A 248 6.35 -7.62 20.26
CA PRO A 248 4.98 -7.67 19.76
C PRO A 248 4.95 -7.60 18.23
N THR A 249 4.05 -8.37 17.63
CA THR A 249 3.71 -8.21 16.20
C THR A 249 2.35 -7.54 16.07
N TYR A 250 1.90 -7.31 14.84
CA TYR A 250 0.66 -6.60 14.57
C TYR A 250 -0.21 -7.38 13.59
N ALA A 251 -1.52 -7.30 13.80
CA ALA A 251 -2.53 -7.68 12.83
C ALA A 251 -3.16 -6.41 12.28
N TYR A 252 -3.30 -6.33 10.96
CA TYR A 252 -3.96 -5.22 10.28
C TYR A 252 -5.20 -5.73 9.59
N ILE A 253 -6.27 -4.93 9.60
CA ILE A 253 -7.44 -5.15 8.76
C ILE A 253 -7.68 -3.92 7.91
N ARG A 254 -8.10 -4.16 6.67
CA ARG A 254 -8.49 -3.11 5.74
C ARG A 254 -9.66 -3.54 4.88
N ASN A 255 -10.51 -2.58 4.50
CA ASN A 255 -11.46 -2.77 3.42
C ASN A 255 -10.67 -2.87 2.10
N TYR A 256 -11.02 -3.84 1.26
CA TYR A 256 -10.34 -4.07 0.00
C TYR A 256 -10.55 -2.93 -0.99
N TYR A 257 -11.72 -2.29 -0.95
CA TYR A 257 -12.10 -1.22 -1.89
C TYR A 257 -11.91 0.18 -1.30
N ALA A 258 -11.99 0.34 0.02
CA ALA A 258 -11.79 1.61 0.71
C ALA A 258 -10.54 1.53 1.61
N GLN A 259 -9.35 1.82 1.06
CA GLN A 259 -8.09 1.59 1.77
C GLN A 259 -7.86 2.50 2.97
N GLU A 260 -8.63 3.58 3.07
CA GLU A 260 -8.72 4.46 4.23
C GLU A 260 -9.41 3.79 5.42
N GLU A 261 -10.32 2.84 5.18
CA GLU A 261 -10.99 2.08 6.22
C GLU A 261 -10.09 0.96 6.72
N THR A 262 -9.43 1.22 7.85
CA THR A 262 -8.47 0.30 8.45
C THR A 262 -8.76 0.08 9.93
N GLY A 263 -8.07 -0.92 10.48
CA GLY A 263 -7.95 -1.17 11.90
C GLY A 263 -6.70 -2.00 12.16
N ALA A 264 -6.24 -2.01 13.40
CA ALA A 264 -5.07 -2.77 13.78
C ALA A 264 -5.21 -3.31 15.20
N ALA A 265 -4.48 -4.38 15.49
CA ALA A 265 -4.37 -4.96 16.81
C ALA A 265 -2.94 -5.43 17.07
N VAL A 266 -2.51 -5.30 18.32
CA VAL A 266 -1.23 -5.84 18.78
C VAL A 266 -1.39 -7.34 19.02
N VAL A 267 -0.39 -8.11 18.63
CA VAL A 267 -0.29 -9.55 18.87
C VAL A 267 0.89 -9.78 19.80
N CYS A 268 0.58 -10.07 21.06
CA CYS A 268 1.60 -10.37 22.06
C CYS A 268 1.81 -11.88 22.18
N HIS A 269 3.06 -12.31 22.28
CA HIS A 269 3.36 -13.71 22.60
C HIS A 269 2.93 -13.99 24.06
N PRO A 270 2.26 -15.13 24.37
CA PRO A 270 1.66 -15.38 25.67
C PRO A 270 2.68 -15.45 26.83
N CYS A 271 3.93 -15.79 26.51
CA CYS A 271 5.03 -15.84 27.47
C CYS A 271 5.88 -14.57 27.55
N SER A 272 5.48 -13.49 26.86
CA SER A 272 6.16 -12.19 27.03
C SER A 272 5.76 -11.63 28.39
N THR A 273 6.73 -11.30 29.24
CA THR A 273 6.46 -10.52 30.46
C THR A 273 5.87 -9.18 30.04
N GLN A 274 4.64 -8.89 30.49
CA GLN A 274 4.07 -7.54 30.42
C GLN A 274 4.92 -6.54 31.21
#